data_AF-A0A849Z9P2-F1
#
_entry.id   AF-A0A849Z9P2-F1
#
_cell.length_a   1.000
_cell.length_b   1.000
_cell.length_c   1.000
_cell.angle_alpha   90.00
_cell.angle_beta   90.00
_cell.angle_gamma   90.00
#
_symmetry.space_group_name_H-M   'P 1'
#
loop_
_entity.id
_entity.type
_entity.pdbx_description
1 polymer ?
#
loop_
_entity_poly.entity_id
_entity_poly.type
_entity_poly.pdbx_seq_one_letter_code
_entity_poly.pdbx_strand_id
1 'polypeptide(L)'
;MAVATLAIASGCGDDTGSGGGDPGAGSIQVQVSGEDLAVDGFRFPQGSEVTISDGWQIAFDHVIVTVGKVWLAESPDTSPSDQSKTGKTVAEAAGPWAIDLATEGTVPGAGGEGTATPLVVFDKQNLNSDASLAADQRYAFSYEVVAASSTAEKLSFVAGSDEAYADAVTRGCSMLYVGTATFKGTACEVSDPAYDFTAIPTTVPFSLCFKTPTAFVNCQNQDNQGDPFPDEEFQRGVAIKANEVSIAQLTFHIDHPFYSDVEHEPRLFFDQLAGGLVGQPEGPVLNFDLLTGVDPTAF
;
A
#
# COMPACT_ATOMS: atom_id res chain seq x y z
N MET A 1 12.10 3.02 -34.07
CA MET A 1 11.10 2.07 -34.58
C MET A 1 11.71 0.68 -34.49
N ALA A 2 11.49 -0.01 -33.38
CA ALA A 2 11.85 -1.41 -33.18
C ALA A 2 10.79 -1.99 -32.26
N VAL A 3 9.96 -2.86 -32.83
CA VAL A 3 8.93 -3.63 -32.13
C VAL A 3 9.63 -4.86 -31.58
N ALA A 4 9.62 -5.03 -30.26
CA ALA A 4 10.02 -6.27 -29.60
C ALA A 4 8.75 -6.99 -29.13
N THR A 5 8.26 -7.89 -29.98
CA THR A 5 7.25 -8.88 -29.62
C THR A 5 7.92 -9.92 -28.74
N LEU A 6 7.45 -10.10 -27.51
CA LEU A 6 7.82 -11.23 -26.68
C LEU A 6 6.57 -12.03 -26.34
N ALA A 7 6.40 -13.16 -27.02
CA ALA A 7 5.52 -14.23 -26.59
C ALA A 7 6.36 -15.22 -25.78
N ILE A 8 5.90 -15.61 -24.58
CA ILE A 8 6.39 -16.80 -23.89
C ILE A 8 5.18 -17.61 -23.42
N ALA A 9 5.37 -18.92 -23.50
CA ALA A 9 4.39 -19.98 -23.52
C ALA A 9 3.87 -20.39 -22.14
N SER A 10 2.73 -21.08 -22.22
CA SER A 10 2.04 -21.91 -21.22
C SER A 10 2.93 -22.72 -20.29
N GLY A 11 2.61 -22.70 -18.99
CA GLY A 11 2.98 -23.72 -18.02
C GLY A 11 1.73 -24.35 -17.41
N CYS A 12 1.56 -25.67 -17.58
CA CYS A 12 0.57 -26.46 -16.84
C CYS A 12 1.17 -26.91 -15.50
N GLY A 13 0.41 -26.78 -14.41
CA GLY A 13 0.68 -27.39 -13.12
C GLY A 13 -0.62 -27.51 -12.31
N ASP A 14 -0.99 -28.74 -11.96
CA ASP A 14 -2.27 -29.11 -11.32
C ASP A 14 -2.38 -28.67 -9.85
N ASP A 15 -3.58 -28.15 -9.53
CA ASP A 15 -4.37 -28.19 -8.29
C ASP A 15 -3.66 -28.34 -6.92
N THR A 16 -3.74 -27.26 -6.12
CA THR A 16 -4.50 -27.24 -4.85
C THR A 16 -4.57 -25.79 -4.31
N GLY A 17 -5.50 -25.00 -4.85
CA GLY A 17 -5.83 -23.66 -4.35
C GLY A 17 -6.98 -23.09 -5.17
N SER A 18 -8.09 -22.75 -4.53
CA SER A 18 -9.35 -22.41 -5.22
C SER A 18 -9.20 -21.14 -6.07
N GLY A 19 -9.27 -21.27 -7.40
CA GLY A 19 -9.68 -20.17 -8.30
C GLY A 19 -8.65 -19.53 -9.24
N GLY A 20 -7.45 -20.08 -9.43
CA GLY A 20 -6.40 -19.44 -10.25
C GLY A 20 -6.31 -19.96 -11.70
N GLY A 21 -7.24 -19.58 -12.57
CA GLY A 21 -6.95 -19.55 -14.02
C GLY A 21 -6.27 -18.22 -14.35
N ASP A 22 -5.41 -18.18 -15.37
CA ASP A 22 -4.91 -16.90 -15.89
C ASP A 22 -6.10 -15.98 -16.17
N PRO A 23 -6.10 -14.73 -15.66
CA PRO A 23 -7.24 -13.86 -15.81
C PRO A 23 -7.55 -13.67 -17.31
N GLY A 24 -8.78 -14.01 -17.68
CA GLY A 24 -9.26 -13.93 -19.05
C GLY A 24 -9.72 -12.52 -19.42
N ALA A 25 -9.87 -12.25 -20.72
CA ALA A 25 -10.49 -11.01 -21.19
C ALA A 25 -11.87 -10.79 -20.55
N GLY A 26 -12.21 -9.54 -20.23
CA GLY A 26 -13.46 -9.19 -19.56
C GLY A 26 -13.48 -9.45 -18.05
N SER A 27 -12.32 -9.76 -17.45
CA SER A 27 -12.15 -9.88 -15.99
C SER A 27 -11.46 -8.65 -15.39
N ILE A 28 -11.48 -8.55 -14.06
CA ILE A 28 -10.64 -7.65 -13.28
C ILE A 28 -9.64 -8.47 -12.47
N GLN A 29 -8.35 -8.25 -12.67
CA GLN A 29 -7.32 -8.70 -11.75
C GLN A 29 -7.06 -7.62 -10.71
N VAL A 30 -7.24 -7.99 -9.45
CA VAL A 30 -6.89 -7.17 -8.30
C VAL A 30 -5.48 -7.51 -7.86
N GLN A 31 -4.65 -6.49 -7.66
CA GLN A 31 -3.28 -6.63 -7.18
C GLN A 31 -2.97 -5.56 -6.13
N VAL A 32 -1.94 -5.79 -5.32
CA VAL A 32 -1.54 -4.89 -4.24
C VAL A 32 -0.05 -4.56 -4.38
N SER A 33 0.31 -3.29 -4.18
CA SER A 33 1.69 -2.83 -4.22
C SER A 33 1.94 -1.77 -3.13
N GLY A 34 3.14 -1.77 -2.56
CA GLY A 34 3.66 -0.64 -1.77
C GLY A 34 4.59 0.26 -2.60
N GLU A 35 4.50 0.16 -3.93
CA GLU A 35 5.41 0.76 -4.90
C GLU A 35 6.87 0.33 -4.69
N ASP A 36 7.79 0.94 -5.43
CA ASP A 36 9.22 0.72 -5.21
C ASP A 36 9.63 1.18 -3.81
N LEU A 37 8.92 2.13 -3.22
CA LEU A 37 9.22 2.68 -1.89
C LEU A 37 9.19 1.63 -0.77
N ALA A 38 8.22 0.70 -0.78
CA ALA A 38 8.16 -0.34 0.24
C ALA A 38 9.30 -1.36 0.14
N VAL A 39 9.82 -1.59 -1.07
CA VAL A 39 10.89 -2.54 -1.33
C VAL A 39 12.28 -1.89 -1.16
N ASP A 40 12.48 -0.71 -1.74
CA ASP A 40 13.76 0.00 -1.75
C ASP A 40 14.01 0.86 -0.51
N GLY A 41 12.93 1.26 0.16
CA GLY A 41 12.95 2.25 1.25
C GLY A 41 13.22 3.68 0.76
N PHE A 42 13.50 4.56 1.72
CA PHE A 42 13.81 5.96 1.46
C PHE A 42 15.31 6.19 1.58
N ARG A 43 15.98 6.45 0.46
CA ARG A 43 17.42 6.70 0.41
C ARG A 43 17.73 8.18 0.66
N PHE A 44 18.98 8.44 1.06
CA PHE A 44 19.50 9.78 1.28
C PHE A 44 20.92 9.91 0.71
N PRO A 45 21.31 11.06 0.12
CA PRO A 45 20.48 12.23 -0.19
C PRO A 45 19.71 12.10 -1.52
N GLN A 46 19.90 10.99 -2.23
CA GLN A 46 19.27 10.66 -3.51
C GLN A 46 19.25 9.13 -3.65
N GLY A 47 18.56 8.62 -4.67
CA GLY A 47 18.63 7.20 -5.07
C GLY A 47 17.37 6.39 -4.81
N SER A 48 16.31 7.05 -4.35
CA SER A 48 14.93 6.58 -4.32
C SER A 48 14.03 7.67 -4.91
N GLU A 49 12.82 7.28 -5.32
CA GLU A 49 11.78 8.20 -5.81
C GLU A 49 11.49 9.30 -4.78
N VAL A 50 11.36 8.92 -3.51
CA VAL A 50 11.15 9.82 -2.39
C VAL A 50 12.36 9.81 -1.46
N THR A 51 12.80 11.00 -1.00
CA THR A 51 13.98 11.18 -0.15
C THR A 51 13.58 11.85 1.17
N ILE A 52 14.17 11.41 2.28
CA ILE A 52 14.04 12.07 3.57
C ILE A 52 14.93 13.32 3.62
N SER A 53 14.43 14.44 4.13
CA SER A 53 15.09 15.76 4.01
C SER A 53 16.14 16.05 5.09
N ASP A 54 16.04 15.42 6.25
CA ASP A 54 16.85 15.69 7.45
C ASP A 54 18.06 14.77 7.62
N GLY A 55 18.45 14.03 6.57
CA GLY A 55 19.69 13.23 6.58
C GLY A 55 19.52 11.77 6.92
N TRP A 56 18.29 11.29 7.07
CA TRP A 56 18.01 9.90 7.38
C TRP A 56 17.79 9.05 6.13
N GLN A 57 18.21 7.81 6.18
CA GLN A 57 17.83 6.77 5.22
C GLN A 57 17.00 5.73 5.96
N ILE A 58 15.90 5.27 5.36
CA ILE A 58 15.02 4.24 5.91
C ILE A 58 15.08 3.02 5.00
N ALA A 59 15.36 1.86 5.59
CA ALA A 59 15.18 0.56 4.96
C ALA A 59 14.07 -0.19 5.68
N PHE A 60 13.13 -0.75 4.93
CA PHE A 60 12.09 -1.59 5.48
C PHE A 60 12.51 -3.05 5.44
N ASP A 61 12.36 -3.73 6.57
CA ASP A 61 12.46 -5.19 6.62
C ASP A 61 11.09 -5.81 6.27
N HIS A 62 10.00 -5.21 6.77
CA HIS A 62 8.63 -5.63 6.50
C HIS A 62 7.67 -4.43 6.45
N VAL A 63 6.75 -4.46 5.50
CA VAL A 63 5.63 -3.51 5.39
C VAL A 63 4.36 -4.33 5.25
N ILE A 64 3.74 -4.69 6.36
CA ILE A 64 2.62 -5.65 6.33
C ILE A 64 1.30 -4.92 6.40
N VAL A 65 0.39 -5.23 5.47
CA VAL A 65 -1.00 -4.74 5.45
C VAL A 65 -1.97 -5.93 5.49
N THR A 66 -3.11 -5.77 6.16
CA THR A 66 -4.19 -6.78 6.14
C THR A 66 -5.41 -6.28 5.37
N VAL A 67 -5.64 -6.80 4.17
CA VAL A 67 -6.81 -6.48 3.36
C VAL A 67 -7.95 -7.43 3.73
N GLY A 68 -9.08 -6.88 4.18
CA GLY A 68 -10.21 -7.66 4.69
C GLY A 68 -11.13 -8.17 3.58
N LYS A 69 -11.42 -7.33 2.60
CA LYS A 69 -12.19 -7.68 1.40
C LYS A 69 -12.00 -6.65 0.29
N VAL A 70 -12.40 -7.06 -0.91
CA VAL A 70 -12.51 -6.23 -2.10
C VAL A 70 -13.89 -6.46 -2.71
N TRP A 71 -14.55 -5.41 -3.19
CA TRP A 71 -15.87 -5.55 -3.82
C TRP A 71 -16.09 -4.60 -4.99
N LEU A 72 -17.02 -5.01 -5.85
CA LEU A 72 -17.50 -4.28 -7.01
C LEU A 72 -18.97 -3.93 -6.82
N ALA A 73 -19.32 -2.67 -7.09
CA ALA A 73 -20.71 -2.23 -7.15
C ALA A 73 -21.03 -1.55 -8.49
N GLU A 74 -22.30 -1.57 -8.89
CA GLU A 74 -22.77 -0.86 -10.08
C GLU A 74 -22.72 0.67 -9.87
N SER A 75 -22.84 1.43 -10.95
CA SER A 75 -23.13 2.87 -10.92
C SER A 75 -22.21 3.70 -10.00
N PRO A 76 -20.88 3.75 -10.27
CA PRO A 76 -19.91 4.50 -9.46
C PRO A 76 -20.22 6.02 -9.37
N ASP A 77 -21.00 6.53 -10.33
CA ASP A 77 -21.25 7.97 -10.49
C ASP A 77 -22.66 8.38 -9.99
N THR A 78 -23.22 7.65 -9.02
CA THR A 78 -24.60 7.89 -8.53
C THR A 78 -24.76 9.27 -7.89
N SER A 79 -23.72 9.80 -7.23
CA SER A 79 -23.74 11.13 -6.59
C SER A 79 -22.44 11.89 -6.87
N PRO A 80 -22.48 13.05 -7.54
CA PRO A 80 -21.29 13.86 -7.78
C PRO A 80 -20.53 14.25 -6.50
N SER A 81 -21.26 14.57 -5.42
CA SER A 81 -20.67 15.09 -4.17
C SER A 81 -20.50 14.04 -3.07
N ASP A 82 -20.77 12.76 -3.34
CA ASP A 82 -20.66 11.70 -2.34
C ASP A 82 -20.20 10.39 -2.99
N GLN A 83 -18.89 10.15 -2.91
CA GLN A 83 -18.22 8.97 -3.46
C GLN A 83 -18.74 7.67 -2.83
N SER A 84 -19.33 7.71 -1.63
CA SER A 84 -19.89 6.53 -0.96
C SER A 84 -21.20 6.04 -1.61
N LYS A 85 -21.80 6.80 -2.52
CA LYS A 85 -23.06 6.42 -3.18
C LYS A 85 -22.77 5.68 -4.48
N THR A 86 -23.05 4.38 -4.44
CA THR A 86 -22.98 3.47 -5.60
C THR A 86 -24.31 2.77 -5.77
N GLY A 87 -24.44 2.03 -6.87
CA GLY A 87 -25.49 1.02 -7.06
C GLY A 87 -25.26 -0.24 -6.22
N LYS A 88 -25.90 -1.33 -6.64
CA LYS A 88 -25.87 -2.62 -5.94
C LYS A 88 -24.46 -3.22 -5.99
N THR A 89 -23.99 -3.80 -4.90
CA THR A 89 -22.79 -4.68 -4.90
C THR A 89 -23.07 -5.93 -5.73
N VAL A 90 -22.24 -6.18 -6.72
CA VAL A 90 -22.39 -7.27 -7.70
C VAL A 90 -21.30 -8.32 -7.61
N ALA A 91 -20.14 -7.99 -7.07
CA ALA A 91 -19.11 -8.96 -6.76
C ALA A 91 -18.41 -8.64 -5.44
N GLU A 92 -17.99 -9.66 -4.71
CA GLU A 92 -17.16 -9.52 -3.50
C GLU A 92 -16.19 -10.69 -3.38
N ALA A 93 -14.98 -10.39 -2.95
CA ALA A 93 -13.98 -11.34 -2.51
C ALA A 93 -13.64 -11.01 -1.05
N ALA A 94 -13.85 -11.97 -0.16
CA ALA A 94 -13.54 -11.83 1.26
C ALA A 94 -12.18 -12.48 1.56
N GLY A 95 -11.34 -11.75 2.29
CA GLY A 95 -10.11 -12.24 2.89
C GLY A 95 -10.35 -12.79 4.31
N PRO A 96 -9.48 -12.49 5.30
CA PRO A 96 -8.40 -11.51 5.24
C PRO A 96 -7.14 -12.04 4.53
N TRP A 97 -6.45 -11.15 3.83
CA TRP A 97 -5.13 -11.40 3.26
C TRP A 97 -4.11 -10.52 3.96
N ALA A 98 -3.04 -11.12 4.47
CA ALA A 98 -1.88 -10.42 4.99
C ALA A 98 -0.82 -10.39 3.90
N ILE A 99 -0.41 -9.18 3.51
CA ILE A 99 0.54 -8.98 2.42
C ILE A 99 1.74 -8.23 2.97
N ASP A 100 2.94 -8.76 2.73
CA ASP A 100 4.19 -8.05 2.99
C ASP A 100 4.63 -7.30 1.73
N LEU A 101 4.46 -5.98 1.77
CA LEU A 101 4.74 -5.06 0.67
C LEU A 101 6.23 -4.74 0.53
N ALA A 102 7.07 -5.10 1.50
CA ALA A 102 8.52 -4.98 1.37
C ALA A 102 9.13 -6.06 0.46
N THR A 103 8.32 -7.02 0.03
CA THR A 103 8.71 -8.08 -0.90
C THR A 103 8.22 -7.77 -2.31
N GLU A 104 9.08 -7.95 -3.31
CA GLU A 104 8.69 -7.80 -4.72
C GLU A 104 7.50 -8.70 -5.08
N GLY A 105 6.55 -8.11 -5.80
CA GLY A 105 5.43 -8.81 -6.38
C GLY A 105 5.80 -9.67 -7.60
N THR A 106 4.84 -10.45 -8.07
CA THR A 106 5.03 -11.38 -9.21
C THR A 106 4.47 -10.86 -10.53
N VAL A 107 3.78 -9.73 -10.52
CA VAL A 107 3.26 -9.06 -11.72
C VAL A 107 3.72 -7.60 -11.77
N PRO A 108 3.76 -6.96 -12.95
CA PRO A 108 4.08 -5.54 -13.06
C PRO A 108 3.10 -4.65 -12.29
N GLY A 109 3.62 -3.58 -11.67
CA GLY A 109 2.78 -2.54 -11.08
C GLY A 109 1.98 -1.79 -12.16
N ALA A 110 0.73 -1.43 -11.85
CA ALA A 110 -0.17 -0.76 -12.79
C ALA A 110 0.30 0.66 -13.16
N GLY A 111 1.06 1.32 -12.28
CA GLY A 111 1.66 2.64 -12.51
C GLY A 111 2.86 2.63 -13.47
N GLY A 112 3.33 1.45 -13.91
CA GLY A 112 4.49 1.30 -14.78
C GLY A 112 5.83 1.19 -14.04
N GLU A 113 5.83 1.35 -12.72
CA GLU A 113 6.98 1.18 -11.84
C GLU A 113 6.73 0.02 -10.86
N GLY A 114 7.83 -0.59 -10.43
CA GLY A 114 7.82 -1.72 -9.50
C GLY A 114 7.00 -2.95 -9.90
N THR A 115 6.67 -3.71 -8.86
CA THR A 115 5.91 -4.96 -8.96
C THR A 115 4.74 -4.95 -7.98
N ALA A 116 3.78 -5.84 -8.21
CA ALA A 116 2.59 -5.99 -7.39
C ALA A 116 2.31 -7.47 -7.11
N THR A 117 1.70 -7.73 -5.95
CA THR A 117 1.25 -9.05 -5.53
C THR A 117 -0.19 -9.26 -6.00
N PRO A 118 -0.48 -10.26 -6.85
CA PRO A 118 -1.85 -10.62 -7.21
C PRO A 118 -2.65 -10.98 -5.95
N LEU A 119 -3.90 -10.51 -5.88
CA LEU A 119 -4.78 -10.73 -4.73
C LEU A 119 -5.98 -11.61 -5.10
N VAL A 120 -6.77 -11.18 -6.09
CA VAL A 120 -7.97 -11.91 -6.52
C VAL A 120 -8.33 -11.54 -7.95
N VAL A 121 -9.06 -12.42 -8.64
CA VAL A 121 -9.65 -12.13 -9.96
C VAL A 121 -11.17 -12.15 -9.84
N PHE A 122 -11.82 -11.10 -10.36
CA PHE A 122 -13.25 -11.10 -10.63
C PHE A 122 -13.48 -11.39 -12.11
N ASP A 123 -13.92 -12.61 -12.43
CA ASP A 123 -14.35 -13.01 -13.77
C ASP A 123 -15.87 -12.89 -13.96
N LYS A 124 -16.62 -12.77 -12.86
CA LYS A 124 -18.08 -12.72 -12.82
C LYS A 124 -18.60 -11.87 -11.65
N GLN A 125 -19.87 -11.53 -11.73
CA GLN A 125 -20.65 -10.92 -10.66
C GLN A 125 -21.18 -12.01 -9.71
N ASN A 126 -20.34 -12.50 -8.80
CA ASN A 126 -20.69 -13.60 -7.90
C ASN A 126 -21.85 -13.31 -6.92
N LEU A 127 -22.25 -12.03 -6.76
CA LEU A 127 -23.43 -11.61 -6.00
C LEU A 127 -24.65 -11.28 -6.89
N ASN A 128 -24.52 -11.51 -8.19
CA ASN A 128 -25.55 -11.25 -9.19
C ASN A 128 -25.73 -12.44 -10.15
N SER A 129 -25.92 -13.62 -9.58
CA SER A 129 -26.16 -14.87 -10.34
C SER A 129 -25.05 -15.20 -11.34
N ASP A 130 -23.80 -14.90 -10.98
CA ASP A 130 -22.61 -15.13 -11.80
C ASP A 130 -22.69 -14.49 -13.20
N ALA A 131 -23.43 -13.38 -13.33
CA ALA A 131 -23.50 -12.62 -14.56
C ALA A 131 -22.10 -12.14 -14.99
N SER A 132 -21.86 -12.03 -16.29
CA SER A 132 -20.61 -11.48 -16.81
C SER A 132 -20.44 -10.01 -16.42
N LEU A 133 -19.19 -9.58 -16.26
CA LEU A 133 -18.84 -8.17 -16.15
C LEU A 133 -19.04 -7.49 -17.52
N ALA A 134 -19.77 -6.37 -17.55
CA ALA A 134 -20.13 -5.70 -18.79
C ALA A 134 -19.01 -4.76 -19.26
N ALA A 135 -18.50 -4.98 -20.48
CA ALA A 135 -17.39 -4.21 -21.06
C ALA A 135 -17.74 -2.75 -21.42
N ASP A 136 -19.01 -2.38 -21.39
CA ASP A 136 -19.51 -1.02 -21.60
C ASP A 136 -19.82 -0.30 -20.28
N GLN A 137 -19.44 -0.89 -19.14
CA GLN A 137 -19.71 -0.35 -17.80
C GLN A 137 -18.42 -0.14 -17.00
N ARG A 138 -18.49 0.83 -16.08
CA ARG A 138 -17.58 0.93 -14.94
C ARG A 138 -18.23 0.34 -13.70
N TYR A 139 -17.43 -0.37 -12.91
CA TYR A 139 -17.83 -0.84 -11.59
C TYR A 139 -17.11 -0.03 -10.53
N ALA A 140 -17.85 0.46 -9.53
CA ALA A 140 -17.27 1.03 -8.33
C ALA A 140 -16.38 -0.02 -7.66
N PHE A 141 -15.09 0.27 -7.58
CA PHE A 141 -14.11 -0.60 -6.95
C PHE A 141 -13.84 -0.11 -5.52
N SER A 142 -13.86 -1.02 -4.56
CA SER A 142 -13.68 -0.68 -3.16
C SER A 142 -12.96 -1.81 -2.43
N TYR A 143 -12.29 -1.47 -1.33
CA TYR A 143 -11.62 -2.42 -0.47
C TYR A 143 -11.61 -1.95 0.98
N GLU A 144 -11.26 -2.83 1.90
CA GLU A 144 -11.01 -2.45 3.28
C GLU A 144 -9.70 -3.02 3.80
N VAL A 145 -9.03 -2.22 4.63
CA VAL A 145 -7.94 -2.67 5.49
C VAL A 145 -8.53 -2.95 6.86
N VAL A 146 -8.24 -4.13 7.40
CA VAL A 146 -8.76 -4.59 8.71
C VAL A 146 -7.62 -4.85 9.67
N ALA A 147 -7.93 -5.08 10.94
CA ALA A 147 -6.91 -5.52 11.89
C ALA A 147 -6.34 -6.88 11.48
N ALA A 148 -5.04 -7.07 11.72
CA ALA A 148 -4.34 -8.33 11.52
C ALA A 148 -5.04 -9.47 12.25
N SER A 149 -5.20 -10.59 11.55
CA SER A 149 -5.84 -11.80 12.05
C SER A 149 -4.95 -13.02 11.80
N SER A 150 -4.92 -13.93 12.77
CA SER A 150 -4.23 -15.22 12.62
C SER A 150 -4.85 -16.13 11.56
N THR A 151 -6.04 -15.80 11.07
CA THR A 151 -6.72 -16.54 9.99
C THR A 151 -6.42 -15.99 8.60
N ALA A 152 -5.60 -14.93 8.49
CA ALA A 152 -5.31 -14.34 7.20
C ALA A 152 -4.47 -15.27 6.32
N GLU A 153 -4.82 -15.33 5.04
CA GLU A 153 -3.97 -15.90 4.02
C GLU A 153 -2.73 -15.01 3.85
N LYS A 154 -1.55 -15.62 3.85
CA LYS A 154 -0.26 -14.90 3.84
C LYS A 154 0.26 -14.84 2.41
N LEU A 155 0.47 -13.64 1.89
CA LEU A 155 0.91 -13.39 0.53
C LEU A 155 2.25 -12.63 0.55
N SER A 156 3.19 -13.08 -0.27
CA SER A 156 4.53 -12.50 -0.39
C SER A 156 5.34 -12.48 0.92
N PHE A 157 5.04 -13.39 1.85
CA PHE A 157 5.80 -13.53 3.10
C PHE A 157 7.17 -14.14 2.83
N VAL A 158 8.18 -13.57 3.47
CA VAL A 158 9.57 -14.01 3.46
C VAL A 158 10.04 -14.32 4.89
N ALA A 159 11.33 -14.60 5.07
CA ALA A 159 11.89 -14.83 6.40
C ALA A 159 11.66 -13.60 7.29
N GLY A 160 11.10 -13.80 8.49
CA GLY A 160 10.75 -12.72 9.43
C GLY A 160 9.32 -12.20 9.31
N SER A 161 8.64 -12.40 8.15
CA SER A 161 7.28 -11.88 7.95
C SER A 161 6.28 -12.55 8.90
N ASP A 162 6.47 -13.83 9.22
CA ASP A 162 5.62 -14.57 10.16
C ASP A 162 5.70 -14.00 11.59
N GLU A 163 6.91 -13.71 12.06
CA GLU A 163 7.14 -13.10 13.37
C GLU A 163 6.59 -11.67 13.43
N ALA A 164 6.86 -10.87 12.40
CA ALA A 164 6.33 -9.50 12.28
C ALA A 164 4.79 -9.51 12.26
N TYR A 165 4.18 -10.42 11.51
CA TYR A 165 2.72 -10.51 11.46
C TYR A 165 2.11 -11.03 12.76
N ALA A 166 2.78 -11.94 13.47
CA ALA A 166 2.35 -12.36 14.81
C ALA A 166 2.35 -11.19 15.81
N ASP A 167 3.34 -10.29 15.73
CA ASP A 167 3.34 -9.03 16.49
C ASP A 167 2.17 -8.12 16.06
N ALA A 168 1.92 -7.99 14.74
CA ALA A 168 0.80 -7.22 14.21
C ALA A 168 -0.55 -7.72 14.76
N VAL A 169 -0.78 -9.04 14.79
CA VAL A 169 -1.98 -9.65 15.38
C VAL A 169 -2.07 -9.36 16.88
N THR A 170 -0.97 -9.52 17.60
CA THR A 170 -0.91 -9.30 19.06
C THR A 170 -1.24 -7.85 19.43
N ARG A 171 -0.72 -6.90 18.64
CA ARG A 171 -0.92 -5.47 18.86
C ARG A 171 -2.21 -4.94 18.21
N GLY A 172 -2.86 -5.71 17.35
CA GLY A 172 -4.08 -5.32 16.64
C GLY A 172 -3.82 -4.29 15.54
N CYS A 173 -2.67 -4.36 14.88
CA CYS A 173 -2.31 -3.46 13.78
C CYS A 173 -3.12 -3.80 12.53
N SER A 174 -3.59 -2.80 11.79
CA SER A 174 -4.09 -2.96 10.42
C SER A 174 -2.96 -2.85 9.40
N MET A 175 -1.90 -2.12 9.76
CA MET A 175 -0.66 -2.01 9.00
C MET A 175 0.53 -1.96 9.97
N LEU A 176 1.64 -2.60 9.64
CA LEU A 176 2.86 -2.66 10.44
C LEU A 176 4.07 -2.35 9.58
N TYR A 177 4.86 -1.36 9.99
CA TYR A 177 6.19 -1.11 9.40
C TYR A 177 7.27 -1.59 10.36
N VAL A 178 8.17 -2.45 9.87
CA VAL A 178 9.37 -2.88 10.57
C VAL A 178 10.56 -2.51 9.70
N GLY A 179 11.59 -1.92 10.31
CA GLY A 179 12.76 -1.52 9.56
C GLY A 179 13.81 -0.85 10.41
N THR A 180 14.78 -0.25 9.72
CA THR A 180 15.86 0.50 10.33
C THR A 180 16.04 1.84 9.63
N ALA A 181 16.01 2.92 10.42
CA ALA A 181 16.46 4.23 9.98
C ALA A 181 17.92 4.44 10.35
N THR A 182 18.74 4.94 9.42
CA THR A 182 20.16 5.25 9.65
C THR A 182 20.44 6.69 9.25
N PHE A 183 21.00 7.46 10.18
CA PHE A 183 21.45 8.82 9.91
C PHE A 183 22.71 8.80 9.02
N LYS A 184 22.63 9.45 7.86
CA LYS A 184 23.70 9.57 6.86
C LYS A 184 24.30 10.97 6.79
N GLY A 185 23.59 11.99 7.28
CA GLY A 185 24.19 13.14 7.95
C GLY A 185 25.17 14.02 7.17
N THR A 186 24.88 14.41 5.92
CA THR A 186 25.52 15.59 5.31
C THR A 186 24.50 16.38 4.50
N ALA A 187 24.52 17.72 4.58
CA ALA A 187 23.56 18.61 3.90
C ALA A 187 22.07 18.40 4.31
N CYS A 188 21.83 18.09 5.58
CA CYS A 188 20.50 17.97 6.15
C CYS A 188 19.73 19.30 6.10
N GLU A 189 18.45 19.23 5.77
CA GLU A 189 17.53 20.32 6.09
C GLU A 189 17.10 20.21 7.56
N VAL A 190 17.27 21.30 8.30
CA VAL A 190 16.84 21.40 9.70
C VAL A 190 15.93 22.59 9.89
N SER A 191 14.89 22.41 10.69
CA SER A 191 14.02 23.50 11.12
C SER A 191 14.74 24.44 12.10
N ASP A 192 15.66 23.90 12.91
CA ASP A 192 16.54 24.65 13.81
C ASP A 192 18.04 24.36 13.50
N PRO A 193 18.83 25.36 13.07
CA PRO A 193 20.28 25.22 12.88
C PRO A 193 21.06 24.86 14.15
N ALA A 194 20.47 25.03 15.34
CA ALA A 194 21.06 24.65 16.61
C ALA A 194 20.79 23.18 17.00
N TYR A 195 20.00 22.45 16.20
CA TYR A 195 19.65 21.06 16.48
C TYR A 195 20.88 20.16 16.60
N ASP A 196 21.01 19.47 17.73
CA ASP A 196 22.16 18.60 18.02
C ASP A 196 21.88 17.15 17.61
N PHE A 197 22.19 16.81 16.35
CA PHE A 197 22.10 15.43 15.85
C PHE A 197 22.95 14.43 16.63
N THR A 198 23.90 14.86 17.47
CA THR A 198 24.69 13.94 18.30
C THR A 198 23.93 13.47 19.54
N ALA A 199 22.81 14.12 19.88
CA ALA A 199 21.96 13.74 21.00
C ALA A 199 21.02 12.56 20.70
N ILE A 200 20.80 12.23 19.43
CA ILE A 200 19.93 11.13 18.97
C ILE A 200 20.76 9.93 18.48
N PRO A 201 20.28 8.67 18.67
CA PRO A 201 20.96 7.50 18.11
C PRO A 201 21.03 7.59 16.58
N THR A 202 22.17 7.26 15.96
CA THR A 202 22.32 7.34 14.49
C THR A 202 21.78 6.12 13.73
N THR A 203 21.39 5.07 14.45
CA THR A 203 20.76 3.86 13.90
C THR A 203 19.58 3.52 14.79
N VAL A 204 18.39 3.51 14.20
CA VAL A 204 17.12 3.38 14.90
C VAL A 204 16.33 2.21 14.29
N PRO A 205 16.32 1.03 14.93
CA PRO A 205 15.35 0.00 14.60
C PRO A 205 13.95 0.49 14.99
N PHE A 206 12.94 0.25 14.16
CA PHE A 206 11.57 0.66 14.41
C PHE A 206 10.54 -0.44 14.13
N SER A 207 9.40 -0.34 14.82
CA SER A 207 8.21 -1.17 14.66
C SER A 207 6.95 -0.33 14.89
N LEU A 208 6.43 0.24 13.81
CA LEU A 208 5.32 1.19 13.80
C LEU A 208 4.00 0.47 13.48
N CYS A 209 3.15 0.34 14.50
CA CYS A 209 1.86 -0.35 14.42
C CYS A 209 0.71 0.63 14.24
N PHE A 210 0.13 0.68 13.05
CA PHE A 210 -1.03 1.52 12.76
C PHE A 210 -2.31 0.73 13.05
N LYS A 211 -3.18 1.27 13.90
CA LYS A 211 -4.47 0.67 14.30
C LYS A 211 -5.63 1.41 13.62
N THR A 212 -5.60 1.45 12.30
CA THR A 212 -6.46 2.31 11.47
C THR A 212 -7.23 1.48 10.43
N PRO A 213 -8.10 0.55 10.87
CA PRO A 213 -8.97 -0.16 9.95
C PRO A 213 -9.84 0.85 9.20
N THR A 214 -9.85 0.75 7.87
CA THR A 214 -10.42 1.79 6.99
C THR A 214 -11.03 1.12 5.77
N ALA A 215 -12.20 1.61 5.35
CA ALA A 215 -12.83 1.22 4.10
C ALA A 215 -12.62 2.33 3.06
N PHE A 216 -12.03 1.97 1.92
CA PHE A 216 -11.85 2.84 0.77
C PHE A 216 -12.94 2.50 -0.24
N VAL A 217 -13.87 3.44 -0.42
CA VAL A 217 -15.09 3.21 -1.18
C VAL A 217 -15.02 3.91 -2.53
N ASN A 218 -15.36 3.18 -3.59
CA ASN A 218 -15.56 3.70 -4.95
C ASN A 218 -14.38 4.53 -5.46
N CYS A 219 -13.19 3.93 -5.40
CA CYS A 219 -11.91 4.58 -5.71
C CYS A 219 -11.89 5.22 -7.11
N GLN A 220 -11.12 6.30 -7.24
CA GLN A 220 -10.82 6.94 -8.52
C GLN A 220 -9.78 6.13 -9.30
N ASN A 221 -9.80 6.23 -10.63
CA ASN A 221 -8.89 5.49 -11.50
C ASN A 221 -8.42 6.37 -12.66
N GLN A 222 -7.11 6.61 -12.70
CA GLN A 222 -6.42 7.43 -13.70
C GLN A 222 -6.52 6.93 -15.14
N ASP A 223 -6.79 5.63 -15.35
CA ASP A 223 -6.92 5.06 -16.69
C ASP A 223 -8.28 5.35 -17.32
N ASN A 224 -9.27 5.77 -16.51
CA ASN A 224 -10.60 6.08 -17.01
C ASN A 224 -10.58 7.30 -17.93
N GLN A 225 -11.32 7.21 -19.04
CA GLN A 225 -11.45 8.29 -20.01
C GLN A 225 -12.66 9.16 -19.72
N GLY A 226 -12.46 10.48 -19.67
CA GLY A 226 -13.51 11.48 -19.54
C GLY A 226 -13.28 12.41 -18.34
N ASP A 227 -14.21 13.34 -18.14
CA ASP A 227 -14.09 14.34 -17.08
C ASP A 227 -14.48 13.75 -15.71
N PRO A 228 -13.70 13.99 -14.64
CA PRO A 228 -14.08 13.66 -13.26
C PRO A 228 -15.18 14.60 -12.74
N PHE A 229 -15.75 14.29 -11.58
CA PHE A 229 -16.59 15.26 -10.88
C PHE A 229 -15.74 16.43 -10.34
N PRO A 230 -16.36 17.57 -9.99
CA PRO A 230 -15.65 18.64 -9.28
C PRO A 230 -14.95 18.11 -8.03
N ASP A 231 -13.73 18.57 -7.79
CA ASP A 231 -12.86 18.19 -6.66
C ASP A 231 -12.35 16.73 -6.69
N GLU A 232 -12.52 16.04 -7.82
CA GLU A 232 -11.91 14.72 -8.07
C GLU A 232 -10.82 14.82 -9.13
N GLU A 233 -9.76 14.01 -8.97
CA GLU A 233 -8.64 13.97 -9.90
C GLU A 233 -8.97 13.09 -11.11
N PHE A 234 -9.65 11.97 -10.88
CA PHE A 234 -10.00 11.00 -11.91
C PHE A 234 -11.41 10.45 -11.73
N GLN A 235 -11.96 9.87 -12.80
CA GLN A 235 -13.27 9.23 -12.73
C GLN A 235 -13.23 7.98 -11.84
N ARG A 236 -14.34 7.72 -11.16
CA ARG A 236 -14.51 6.62 -10.22
C ARG A 236 -14.67 5.26 -10.90
N GLY A 237 -14.24 4.21 -10.20
CA GLY A 237 -14.43 2.82 -10.57
C GLY A 237 -13.44 2.29 -11.62
N VAL A 238 -13.64 1.04 -12.02
CA VAL A 238 -12.79 0.33 -12.99
C VAL A 238 -13.61 0.02 -14.23
N ALA A 239 -13.12 0.44 -15.40
CA ALA A 239 -13.69 0.10 -16.70
C ALA A 239 -13.30 -1.32 -17.10
N ILE A 240 -14.27 -2.11 -17.56
CA ILE A 240 -14.03 -3.48 -18.01
C ILE A 240 -13.60 -3.48 -19.47
N LYS A 241 -12.47 -4.13 -19.76
CA LYS A 241 -11.94 -4.27 -21.11
C LYS A 241 -12.42 -5.56 -21.75
N ALA A 242 -13.07 -5.48 -22.91
CA ALA A 242 -13.68 -6.64 -23.57
C ALA A 242 -12.67 -7.70 -24.07
N ASN A 243 -11.46 -7.26 -24.39
CA ASN A 243 -10.44 -8.05 -25.10
C ASN A 243 -9.15 -8.26 -24.30
N GLU A 244 -9.10 -7.78 -23.06
CA GLU A 244 -7.95 -7.95 -22.16
C GLU A 244 -8.41 -7.92 -20.70
N VAL A 245 -7.47 -8.17 -19.79
CA VAL A 245 -7.72 -8.08 -18.34
C VAL A 245 -7.71 -6.62 -17.94
N SER A 246 -8.66 -6.23 -17.10
CA SER A 246 -8.65 -4.92 -16.44
C SER A 246 -7.86 -5.04 -15.14
N ILE A 247 -6.96 -4.10 -14.86
CA ILE A 247 -6.18 -4.13 -13.61
C ILE A 247 -6.81 -3.17 -12.61
N ALA A 248 -6.98 -3.63 -11.37
CA ALA A 248 -7.29 -2.81 -10.22
C ALA A 248 -6.17 -2.96 -9.20
N GLN A 249 -5.32 -1.95 -9.05
CA GLN A 249 -4.23 -1.98 -8.09
C GLN A 249 -4.59 -1.21 -6.82
N LEU A 250 -4.38 -1.84 -5.67
CA LEU A 250 -4.32 -1.16 -4.39
C LEU A 250 -2.88 -0.72 -4.18
N THR A 251 -2.64 0.58 -4.26
CA THR A 251 -1.34 1.18 -3.96
C THR A 251 -1.35 1.72 -2.53
N PHE A 252 -0.35 1.35 -1.73
CA PHE A 252 -0.17 1.84 -0.37
C PHE A 252 1.06 2.75 -0.30
N HIS A 253 0.83 4.05 -0.28
CA HIS A 253 1.87 5.05 -0.01
C HIS A 253 2.32 4.96 1.45
N ILE A 254 3.60 4.69 1.65
CA ILE A 254 4.18 4.43 2.98
C ILE A 254 4.99 5.60 3.55
N ASP A 255 5.05 6.69 2.80
CA ASP A 255 5.74 7.94 3.08
C ASP A 255 4.92 8.91 3.95
N HIS A 256 3.59 8.82 3.91
CA HIS A 256 2.70 9.73 4.63
C HIS A 256 3.00 9.86 6.14
N PRO A 257 3.35 8.80 6.89
CA PRO A 257 3.70 8.94 8.31
C PRO A 257 4.94 9.82 8.57
N PHE A 258 5.73 10.11 7.54
CA PHE A 258 6.96 10.90 7.61
C PHE A 258 6.77 12.31 7.05
N TYR A 259 5.58 12.66 6.58
CA TYR A 259 5.27 13.98 6.05
C TYR A 259 5.39 15.07 7.11
N SER A 260 5.91 16.23 6.70
CA SER A 260 6.03 17.43 7.56
C SER A 260 4.74 18.24 7.66
N ASP A 261 3.82 18.10 6.72
CA ASP A 261 2.54 18.81 6.70
C ASP A 261 1.44 18.00 5.99
N VAL A 262 0.29 18.64 5.72
CA VAL A 262 -0.91 18.02 5.12
C VAL A 262 -1.15 18.46 3.66
N GLU A 263 -0.23 19.22 3.08
CA GLU A 263 -0.25 19.57 1.66
C GLU A 263 0.15 18.36 0.81
N HIS A 264 -0.12 18.43 -0.50
CA HIS A 264 0.23 17.36 -1.44
C HIS A 264 1.75 17.33 -1.66
N GLU A 265 2.38 16.16 -1.49
CA GLU A 265 3.84 15.94 -1.62
C GLU A 265 4.71 16.83 -0.71
N PRO A 266 4.50 16.82 0.61
CA PRO A 266 5.34 17.58 1.52
C PRO A 266 6.69 16.90 1.69
N ARG A 267 7.63 17.62 2.30
CA ARG A 267 8.94 17.05 2.64
C ARG A 267 8.80 15.98 3.72
N LEU A 268 9.65 14.96 3.64
CA LEU A 268 9.70 13.88 4.62
C LEU A 268 10.80 14.11 5.65
N PHE A 269 10.53 13.77 6.91
CA PHE A 269 11.44 13.86 8.05
C PHE A 269 11.34 12.60 8.91
N PHE A 270 12.42 12.23 9.60
CA PHE A 270 12.45 11.13 10.56
C PHE A 270 12.97 11.54 11.95
N ASP A 271 13.67 12.66 12.06
CA ASP A 271 14.23 13.17 13.31
C ASP A 271 13.18 13.34 14.42
N GLN A 272 11.95 13.73 14.08
CA GLN A 272 10.82 13.85 15.00
C GLN A 272 10.45 12.52 15.66
N LEU A 273 10.69 11.40 14.96
CA LEU A 273 10.48 10.06 15.51
C LEU A 273 11.70 9.59 16.29
N ALA A 274 12.91 9.83 15.76
CA ALA A 274 14.16 9.47 16.43
C ALA A 274 14.36 10.20 17.77
N GLY A 275 13.87 11.44 17.89
CA GLY A 275 13.89 12.23 19.12
C GLY A 275 13.20 11.54 20.31
N GLY A 276 12.20 10.68 20.06
CA GLY A 276 11.55 9.87 21.10
C GLY A 276 12.49 8.88 21.81
N LEU A 277 13.68 8.64 21.26
CA LEU A 277 14.71 7.77 21.86
C LEU A 277 15.71 8.51 22.75
N VAL A 278 15.69 9.85 22.78
CA VAL A 278 16.59 10.63 23.64
C VAL A 278 16.35 10.27 25.10
N GLY A 279 17.42 9.89 25.81
CA GLY A 279 17.36 9.50 27.21
C GLY A 279 16.78 8.11 27.49
N GLN A 280 16.36 7.37 26.47
CA GLN A 280 16.03 5.95 26.60
C GLN A 280 17.32 5.12 26.80
N PRO A 281 17.23 3.93 27.42
CA PRO A 281 18.37 3.00 27.44
C PRO A 281 18.80 2.64 26.01
N GLU A 282 20.00 2.09 25.83
CA GLU A 282 20.47 1.63 24.51
C GLU A 282 19.66 0.40 24.03
N GLY A 283 19.39 0.32 22.72
CA GLY A 283 18.71 -0.81 22.07
C GLY A 283 17.17 -0.86 22.02
N PRO A 284 16.37 0.19 22.35
CA PRO A 284 14.92 0.12 22.17
C PRO A 284 14.58 0.14 20.69
N VAL A 285 13.55 -0.63 20.33
CA VAL A 285 12.89 -0.51 19.03
C VAL A 285 11.89 0.64 19.12
N LEU A 286 12.08 1.66 18.29
CA LEU A 286 11.18 2.80 18.18
C LEU A 286 9.76 2.30 17.82
N ASN A 287 8.78 2.72 18.60
CA ASN A 287 7.37 2.41 18.39
C ASN A 287 6.51 3.57 18.89
N PHE A 288 5.22 3.58 18.56
CA PHE A 288 4.33 4.70 18.91
C PHE A 288 4.14 4.92 20.41
N ASP A 289 4.35 3.92 21.27
CA ASP A 289 4.25 4.13 22.72
C ASP A 289 5.38 5.05 23.21
N LEU A 290 6.55 5.00 22.58
CA LEU A 290 7.69 5.89 22.86
C LEU A 290 7.48 7.32 22.37
N LEU A 291 6.51 7.56 21.47
CA LEU A 291 6.15 8.90 21.00
C LEU A 291 5.08 9.57 21.87
N THR A 292 4.49 8.84 22.81
CA THR A 292 3.45 9.39 23.67
C THR A 292 4.02 10.47 24.58
N GLY A 293 3.57 11.72 24.41
CA GLY A 293 4.00 12.85 25.23
C GLY A 293 5.38 13.43 24.86
N VAL A 294 5.93 13.09 23.69
CA VAL A 294 7.13 13.73 23.16
C VAL A 294 6.84 15.20 22.84
N ASP A 295 7.70 16.08 23.34
CA ASP A 295 7.78 17.48 22.91
C ASP A 295 8.89 17.59 21.86
N PRO A 296 8.56 17.68 20.57
CA PRO A 296 9.56 17.73 19.50
C PRO A 296 10.38 19.03 19.51
N THR A 297 10.06 20.00 20.37
CA THR A 297 10.82 21.25 20.53
C THR A 297 11.83 21.22 21.67
N ALA A 298 11.89 20.13 22.42
CA ALA A 298 12.72 20.01 23.62
C ALA A 298 14.19 19.65 23.34
N PHE A 299 14.59 19.50 22.07
CA PHE A 299 15.90 19.01 21.63
C PHE A 299 16.55 19.95 20.61
#